data_AF-A0A3L7TXC2-F1
#
_entry.id   AF-A0A3L7TXC2-F1
#
_cell.length_a   1.000
_cell.length_b   1.000
_cell.length_c   1.000
_cell.angle_alpha   90.00
_cell.angle_beta   90.00
_cell.angle_gamma   90.00
#
_symmetry.space_group_name_H-M   'P 1'
#
loop_
_entity.id
_entity.type
_entity.pdbx_description
1 polymer ?
#
loop_
_entity_poly.entity_id
_entity_poly.type
_entity_poly.pdbx_seq_one_letter_code
_entity_poly.pdbx_strand_id
1 'polypeptide(L)'
;MKVIRPKAGPTEPEPWVSDQVISYFTMNWDMAKTFNAIEGIVDTFAGEGTFNDRFVKEADRNLGINLRSDIIDGLNDRLSLVQVIVPPKKINSQSNVYCIHVKNASQMKSEILPKMFEKLKSAGGPPMTSKLFGDATIYTIESRSEEAVEGRSIRLPQPAVCILDDQLILSDSLQALEDVIKFNSSGDGLLSESIEFKLVQDRIKAQLKNSDMSILAYQRPEESMRLMYDLATDPQNMDNLEQFAQNNPFFTALITAVRSKKLPPFEVIAKYLAPGGAFVVDEETGLHYTGFSMRRE
;
A
#
# COMPACT_ATOMS: atom_id res chain seq x y z
N MET A 1 24.29 8.25 -6.62
CA MET A 1 23.01 7.97 -5.93
C MET A 1 23.16 6.60 -5.27
N LYS A 2 23.57 6.51 -4.00
CA LYS A 2 23.96 5.23 -3.33
C LYS A 2 22.85 4.59 -2.48
N VAL A 3 21.71 5.27 -2.31
CA VAL A 3 20.73 4.99 -1.24
C VAL A 3 19.63 4.03 -1.66
N ILE A 4 19.18 4.10 -2.91
CA ILE A 4 18.16 3.19 -3.43
C ILE A 4 18.86 2.29 -4.45
N ARG A 5 18.79 0.97 -4.21
CA ARG A 5 19.39 -0.05 -5.08
C ARG A 5 18.30 -1.02 -5.51
N PRO A 6 17.49 -0.66 -6.52
CA PRO A 6 16.60 -1.60 -7.15
C PRO A 6 17.42 -2.79 -7.63
N LYS A 7 16.87 -4.00 -7.51
CA LYS A 7 17.51 -5.21 -8.00
C LYS A 7 16.51 -5.96 -8.87
N ALA A 8 17.00 -6.74 -9.82
CA ALA A 8 16.15 -7.70 -10.54
C ALA A 8 15.48 -8.68 -9.56
N GLY A 9 14.20 -9.01 -9.81
CA GLY A 9 13.49 -10.02 -9.04
C GLY A 9 12.05 -10.24 -9.51
N PRO A 10 11.31 -11.16 -8.85
CA PRO A 10 9.91 -11.44 -9.15
C PRO A 10 9.04 -10.18 -9.00
N THR A 11 8.12 -9.98 -9.94
CA THR A 11 7.24 -8.79 -9.99
C THR A 11 5.78 -9.15 -10.26
N GLU A 12 5.46 -10.45 -10.26
CA GLU A 12 4.12 -10.99 -10.36
C GLU A 12 3.28 -10.55 -9.15
N PRO A 13 2.00 -10.14 -9.32
CA PRO A 13 1.15 -9.76 -8.19
C PRO A 13 1.15 -10.80 -7.06
N GLU A 14 1.06 -10.32 -5.81
CA GLU A 14 0.93 -11.23 -4.66
C GLU A 14 -0.34 -12.09 -4.81
N PRO A 15 -0.36 -13.33 -4.25
CA PRO A 15 -1.45 -14.29 -4.51
C PRO A 15 -2.82 -13.88 -3.95
N TRP A 16 -2.89 -12.80 -3.18
CA TRP A 16 -4.10 -12.23 -2.62
C TRP A 16 -4.53 -10.90 -3.27
N VAL A 17 -3.74 -10.36 -4.21
CA VAL A 17 -4.07 -9.08 -4.86
C VAL A 17 -5.27 -9.31 -5.78
N SER A 18 -6.40 -8.71 -5.45
CA SER A 18 -7.62 -8.80 -6.26
C SER A 18 -7.54 -7.96 -7.53
N ASP A 19 -8.36 -8.28 -8.52
CA ASP A 19 -8.47 -7.50 -9.76
C ASP A 19 -9.17 -6.14 -9.56
N GLN A 20 -9.81 -5.91 -8.40
CA GLN A 20 -10.52 -4.68 -8.03
C GLN A 20 -9.62 -3.58 -7.42
N VAL A 21 -8.30 -3.73 -7.48
CA VAL A 21 -7.36 -2.74 -6.94
C VAL A 21 -7.36 -1.44 -7.75
N ILE A 22 -7.12 -0.31 -7.09
CA ILE A 22 -6.83 0.97 -7.76
C ILE A 22 -5.44 0.91 -8.39
N SER A 23 -4.47 0.39 -7.65
CA SER A 23 -3.09 0.27 -8.11
C SER A 23 -2.38 -0.88 -7.40
N TYR A 24 -1.39 -1.43 -8.12
CA TYR A 24 -0.44 -2.40 -7.61
C TYR A 24 0.96 -1.90 -7.94
N PHE A 25 1.82 -1.83 -6.95
CA PHE A 25 3.22 -1.47 -7.11
C PHE A 25 4.05 -2.53 -6.41
N THR A 26 5.13 -2.99 -7.03
CA THR A 26 6.10 -3.88 -6.39
C THR A 26 7.51 -3.46 -6.77
N MET A 27 8.41 -3.55 -5.81
CA MET A 27 9.83 -3.29 -5.99
C MET A 27 10.65 -4.40 -5.35
N ASN A 28 11.70 -4.79 -6.04
CA ASN A 28 12.78 -5.58 -5.48
C ASN A 28 13.92 -4.63 -5.09
N TRP A 29 14.22 -4.59 -3.80
CA TRP A 29 15.13 -3.63 -3.20
C TRP A 29 16.04 -4.31 -2.18
N ASP A 30 17.35 -4.13 -2.30
CA ASP A 30 18.32 -4.58 -1.28
C ASP A 30 18.16 -3.76 0.02
N MET A 31 17.33 -4.25 0.93
CA MET A 31 16.94 -3.55 2.16
C MET A 31 18.12 -3.40 3.11
N ALA A 32 18.97 -4.42 3.24
CA ALA A 32 20.13 -4.40 4.10
C ALA A 32 21.16 -3.36 3.65
N LYS A 33 21.52 -3.33 2.36
CA LYS A 33 22.47 -2.32 1.84
C LYS A 33 21.90 -0.91 1.92
N THR A 34 20.60 -0.75 1.76
CA THR A 34 19.92 0.54 1.89
C THR A 34 20.00 1.07 3.30
N PHE A 35 19.66 0.24 4.29
CA PHE A 35 19.69 0.62 5.69
C PHE A 35 21.09 1.08 6.09
N ASN A 36 22.12 0.33 5.68
CA ASN A 36 23.53 0.70 5.88
C ASN A 36 23.92 1.99 5.16
N ALA A 37 23.37 2.26 3.97
CA ALA A 37 23.62 3.50 3.24
C ALA A 37 22.96 4.72 3.90
N ILE A 38 21.75 4.57 4.44
CA ILE A 38 21.05 5.61 5.21
C ILE A 38 21.82 5.93 6.49
N GLU A 39 22.24 4.90 7.22
CA GLU A 39 23.10 5.04 8.41
C GLU A 39 24.35 5.85 8.08
N GLY A 40 25.10 5.47 7.04
CA GLY A 40 26.30 6.18 6.64
C GLY A 40 26.05 7.65 6.28
N ILE A 41 24.90 7.98 5.68
CA ILE A 41 24.51 9.37 5.39
C ILE A 41 24.25 10.13 6.68
N VAL A 42 23.40 9.59 7.56
CA VAL A 42 23.04 10.24 8.83
C VAL A 42 24.29 10.46 9.67
N ASP A 43 25.15 9.46 9.78
CA ASP A 43 26.38 9.54 10.57
C ASP A 43 27.39 10.54 9.97
N THR A 44 27.44 10.67 8.64
CA THR A 44 28.28 11.69 7.98
C THR A 44 27.80 13.11 8.32
N PHE A 45 26.49 13.34 8.42
CA PHE A 45 25.92 14.68 8.68
C PHE A 45 25.74 15.01 10.17
N ALA A 46 25.46 14.02 11.01
CA ALA A 46 25.08 14.20 12.40
C ALA A 46 26.16 13.75 13.40
N GLY A 47 27.24 13.13 12.91
CA GLY A 47 28.31 12.55 13.71
C GLY A 47 28.18 11.02 13.81
N GLU A 48 29.33 10.34 13.82
CA GLU A 48 29.44 8.88 13.86
C GLU A 48 28.61 8.25 14.99
N GLY A 49 27.83 7.22 14.67
CA GLY A 49 26.99 6.49 15.63
C GLY A 49 25.66 7.16 15.97
N THR A 50 25.37 8.35 15.45
CA THR A 50 24.13 9.09 15.76
C THR A 50 22.89 8.34 15.28
N PHE A 51 22.96 7.69 14.11
CA PHE A 51 21.85 6.91 13.61
C PHE A 51 21.50 5.75 14.55
N ASN A 52 22.53 5.02 14.98
CA ASN A 52 22.37 3.90 15.89
C ASN A 52 21.81 4.34 17.25
N ASP A 53 22.32 5.44 17.81
CA ASP A 53 21.91 5.90 19.12
C ASP A 53 20.51 6.51 19.14
N ARG A 54 20.12 7.28 18.11
CA ARG A 54 18.83 7.98 18.07
C ARG A 54 17.70 7.18 17.47
N PHE A 55 17.98 6.27 16.53
CA PHE A 55 16.92 5.55 15.82
C PHE A 55 16.89 4.08 16.20
N VAL A 56 18.04 3.39 16.16
CA VAL A 56 18.09 1.94 16.44
C VAL A 56 17.83 1.66 17.93
N LYS A 57 18.65 2.22 18.83
CA LYS A 57 18.49 1.98 20.28
C LYS A 57 17.15 2.47 20.82
N GLU A 58 16.62 3.57 20.27
CA GLU A 58 15.31 4.08 20.67
C GLU A 58 14.19 3.16 20.20
N ALA A 59 14.22 2.70 18.95
CA ALA A 59 13.29 1.69 18.45
C ALA A 59 13.38 0.40 19.26
N ASP A 60 14.58 -0.09 19.56
CA ASP A 60 14.81 -1.30 20.33
C ASP A 60 14.16 -1.21 21.72
N ARG A 61 14.37 -0.08 22.41
CA ARG A 61 13.79 0.17 23.73
C ARG A 61 12.27 0.28 23.68
N ASN A 62 11.74 0.96 22.68
CA ASN A 62 10.31 1.27 22.57
C ASN A 62 9.50 0.07 22.06
N LEU A 63 10.07 -0.76 21.19
CA LEU A 63 9.43 -1.94 20.61
C LEU A 63 9.81 -3.25 21.31
N GLY A 64 10.84 -3.23 22.15
CA GLY A 64 11.28 -4.40 22.92
C GLY A 64 11.95 -5.48 22.07
N ILE A 65 12.44 -5.13 20.89
CA ILE A 65 13.09 -6.02 19.90
C ILE A 65 14.46 -5.48 19.54
N ASN A 66 15.26 -6.25 18.80
CA ASN A 66 16.43 -5.73 18.12
C ASN A 66 16.04 -5.37 16.68
N LEU A 67 15.94 -4.08 16.36
CA LEU A 67 15.50 -3.61 15.05
C LEU A 67 16.36 -4.18 13.92
N ARG A 68 17.67 -4.31 14.12
CA ARG A 68 18.56 -4.85 13.08
C ARG A 68 18.35 -6.35 12.89
N SER A 69 18.58 -7.15 13.92
CA SER A 69 18.54 -8.61 13.78
C SER A 69 17.13 -9.16 13.62
N ASP A 70 16.15 -8.59 14.34
CA ASP A 70 14.81 -9.15 14.40
C ASP A 70 13.95 -8.63 13.23
N ILE A 71 14.18 -7.39 12.78
CA ILE A 71 13.41 -6.81 11.66
C ILE A 71 14.26 -6.76 10.40
N ILE A 72 15.26 -5.87 10.31
CA ILE A 72 15.97 -5.58 9.06
C ILE A 72 16.60 -6.83 8.44
N ASP A 73 17.29 -7.66 9.23
CA ASP A 73 17.89 -8.90 8.76
C ASP A 73 16.84 -9.98 8.44
N GLY A 74 15.68 -9.90 9.10
CA GLY A 74 14.52 -10.77 8.89
C GLY A 74 13.68 -10.41 7.66
N LEU A 75 13.82 -9.21 7.10
CA LEU A 75 13.15 -8.80 5.87
C LEU A 75 13.83 -9.43 4.65
N ASN A 76 13.01 -9.77 3.66
CA ASN A 76 13.44 -10.09 2.31
C ASN A 76 13.41 -8.82 1.46
N ASP A 77 13.93 -8.92 0.24
CA ASP A 77 14.17 -7.76 -0.61
C ASP A 77 12.95 -7.37 -1.45
N ARG A 78 11.74 -7.84 -1.12
CA ARG A 78 10.54 -7.58 -1.92
C ARG A 78 9.49 -6.82 -1.10
N LEU A 79 9.07 -5.68 -1.64
CA LEU A 79 8.02 -4.83 -1.10
C LEU A 79 6.94 -4.64 -2.16
N SER A 80 5.69 -4.81 -1.75
CA SER A 80 4.51 -4.55 -2.56
C SER A 80 3.61 -3.52 -1.85
N LEU A 81 3.05 -2.60 -2.63
CA LEU A 81 2.06 -1.61 -2.19
C LEU A 81 0.82 -1.77 -3.06
N VAL A 82 -0.31 -1.94 -2.42
CA VAL A 82 -1.61 -2.11 -3.07
C VAL A 82 -2.55 -1.03 -2.57
N GLN A 83 -3.29 -0.40 -3.48
CA GLN A 83 -4.32 0.55 -3.11
C GLN A 83 -5.69 -0.03 -3.45
N VAL A 84 -6.58 -0.03 -2.46
CA VAL A 84 -7.93 -0.60 -2.56
C VAL A 84 -8.97 0.40 -2.11
N ILE A 85 -10.21 0.21 -2.56
CA ILE A 85 -11.38 0.95 -2.06
C ILE A 85 -12.05 0.11 -0.99
N VAL A 86 -12.07 0.60 0.25
CA VAL A 86 -12.74 -0.05 1.37
C VAL A 86 -14.17 0.49 1.49
N PRO A 87 -15.21 -0.36 1.44
CA PRO A 87 -16.58 0.06 1.65
C PRO A 87 -16.89 0.35 3.13
N PRO A 88 -17.92 1.15 3.45
CA PRO A 88 -18.71 1.97 2.54
C PRO A 88 -17.87 3.10 1.91
N LYS A 89 -18.22 3.53 0.69
CA LYS A 89 -17.50 4.61 -0.03
C LYS A 89 -17.64 5.93 0.73
N LYS A 90 -16.52 6.43 1.25
CA LYS A 90 -16.32 7.66 2.01
C LYS A 90 -15.14 8.43 1.40
N ILE A 91 -14.95 9.69 1.82
CA ILE A 91 -13.94 10.60 1.25
C ILE A 91 -12.52 10.00 1.29
N ASN A 92 -12.20 9.21 2.31
CA ASN A 92 -10.91 8.52 2.49
C ASN A 92 -11.08 6.98 2.50
N SER A 93 -11.97 6.45 1.65
CA SER A 93 -12.12 5.00 1.47
C SER A 93 -10.95 4.34 0.73
N GLN A 94 -10.11 5.12 0.06
CA GLN A 94 -8.86 4.60 -0.47
C GLN A 94 -7.94 4.22 0.70
N SER A 95 -7.60 2.94 0.78
CA SER A 95 -6.74 2.36 1.81
C SER A 95 -5.47 1.83 1.15
N ASN A 96 -4.37 1.86 1.90
CA ASN A 96 -3.09 1.32 1.46
C ASN A 96 -2.83 0.00 2.17
N VAL A 97 -2.39 -1.00 1.42
CA VAL A 97 -1.90 -2.28 1.93
C VAL A 97 -0.43 -2.39 1.55
N TYR A 98 0.42 -2.45 2.56
CA TYR A 98 1.86 -2.65 2.42
C TYR A 98 2.18 -4.10 2.71
N CYS A 99 3.01 -4.72 1.88
CA CYS A 99 3.40 -6.11 2.01
C CYS A 99 4.91 -6.21 1.87
N ILE A 100 5.57 -6.73 2.90
CA ILE A 100 7.01 -6.96 2.91
C ILE A 100 7.23 -8.45 3.07
N HIS A 101 7.96 -9.05 2.14
CA HIS A 101 8.35 -10.45 2.25
C HIS A 101 9.35 -10.62 3.40
N VAL A 102 9.22 -11.68 4.19
CA VAL A 102 10.08 -11.96 5.34
C VAL A 102 10.77 -13.31 5.19
N LYS A 103 12.01 -13.43 5.69
CA LYS A 103 12.79 -14.66 5.62
C LYS A 103 12.32 -15.73 6.61
N ASN A 104 11.82 -15.31 7.78
CA ASN A 104 11.39 -16.22 8.86
C ASN A 104 10.02 -15.82 9.40
N ALA A 105 8.98 -16.13 8.63
CA ALA A 105 7.61 -15.78 8.99
C ALA A 105 7.13 -16.45 10.29
N SER A 106 7.58 -17.68 10.55
CA SER A 106 7.27 -18.39 11.81
C SER A 106 7.74 -17.59 13.02
N GLN A 107 9.01 -17.16 13.04
CA GLN A 107 9.56 -16.34 14.12
C GLN A 107 8.88 -14.97 14.21
N MET A 108 8.61 -14.32 13.07
CA MET A 108 7.88 -13.05 13.04
C MET A 108 6.48 -13.18 13.67
N LYS A 109 5.78 -14.28 13.37
CA LYS A 109 4.42 -14.56 13.84
C LYS A 109 4.39 -14.95 15.33
N SER A 110 5.30 -15.82 15.78
CA SER A 110 5.23 -16.40 17.13
C SER A 110 5.97 -15.60 18.21
N GLU A 111 6.99 -14.82 17.83
CA GLU A 111 7.87 -14.16 18.81
C GLU A 111 7.87 -12.64 18.63
N ILE A 112 8.21 -12.15 17.44
CA ILE A 112 8.54 -10.74 17.23
C ILE A 112 7.28 -9.86 17.28
N LEU A 113 6.26 -10.16 16.46
CA LEU A 113 5.04 -9.35 16.40
C LEU A 113 4.27 -9.37 17.74
N PRO A 114 4.07 -10.52 18.42
CA PRO A 114 3.47 -10.54 19.75
C PRO A 114 4.25 -9.73 20.79
N LYS A 115 5.59 -9.82 20.79
CA LYS A 115 6.44 -9.07 21.73
C LYS A 115 6.36 -7.56 21.51
N MET A 116 6.40 -7.12 20.25
CA MET A 116 6.20 -5.71 19.89
C MET A 116 4.83 -5.21 20.36
N PHE A 117 3.79 -6.01 20.13
CA PHE A 117 2.43 -5.68 20.51
C PHE A 117 2.26 -5.53 22.03
N GLU A 118 2.73 -6.52 22.80
CA GLU A 118 2.68 -6.47 24.27
C GLU A 118 3.50 -5.31 24.84
N LYS A 119 4.66 -5.03 24.24
CA LYS A 119 5.48 -3.87 24.64
C LYS A 119 4.73 -2.56 24.44
N LEU A 120 4.12 -2.35 23.26
CA LEU A 120 3.35 -1.15 22.95
C LEU A 120 2.15 -0.98 23.88
N LYS A 121 1.45 -2.09 24.19
CA LYS A 121 0.35 -2.10 25.15
C LYS A 121 0.80 -1.72 26.56
N SER A 122 1.90 -2.30 27.05
CA SER A 122 2.46 -2.02 28.37
C SER A 122 3.01 -0.59 28.53
N ALA A 123 3.43 0.04 27.42
CA ALA A 123 3.97 1.39 27.40
C ALA A 123 2.89 2.49 27.39
N GLY A 124 1.61 2.12 27.51
CA GLY A 124 0.49 3.07 27.45
C GLY A 124 0.16 3.52 26.02
N GLY A 125 0.47 2.68 25.03
CA GLY A 125 0.07 2.90 23.63
C GLY A 125 -1.46 2.95 23.43
N PRO A 126 -1.93 3.18 22.20
CA PRO A 126 -3.37 3.18 21.93
C PRO A 126 -3.98 1.82 22.27
N PRO A 127 -5.29 1.74 22.58
CA PRO A 127 -5.95 0.46 22.82
C PRO A 127 -5.80 -0.41 21.58
N MET A 128 -5.32 -1.64 21.79
CA MET A 128 -5.00 -2.57 20.73
C MET A 128 -5.59 -3.94 21.06
N THR A 129 -6.08 -4.62 20.03
CA THR A 129 -6.58 -5.99 20.12
C THR A 129 -5.97 -6.88 19.06
N SER A 130 -6.08 -8.19 19.31
CA SER A 130 -5.76 -9.21 18.32
C SER A 130 -6.96 -10.12 18.13
N LYS A 131 -7.15 -10.60 16.90
CA LYS A 131 -8.16 -11.61 16.58
C LYS A 131 -7.64 -12.59 15.54
N LEU A 132 -8.06 -13.85 15.64
CA LEU A 132 -7.83 -14.85 14.61
C LEU A 132 -8.85 -14.63 13.48
N PHE A 133 -8.38 -14.56 12.25
CA PHE A 133 -9.21 -14.44 11.06
C PHE A 133 -8.62 -15.32 9.95
N GLY A 134 -9.37 -16.33 9.49
CA GLY A 134 -8.81 -17.38 8.65
C GLY A 134 -7.67 -18.10 9.38
N ASP A 135 -6.48 -18.10 8.77
CA ASP A 135 -5.24 -18.71 9.25
C ASP A 135 -4.23 -17.70 9.86
N ALA A 136 -4.59 -16.42 9.87
CA ALA A 136 -3.74 -15.33 10.34
C ALA A 136 -4.30 -14.65 11.60
N THR A 137 -3.39 -14.26 12.50
CA THR A 137 -3.72 -13.38 13.63
C THR A 137 -3.56 -11.94 13.18
N ILE A 138 -4.64 -11.17 13.21
CA ILE A 138 -4.62 -9.74 12.92
C ILE A 138 -4.48 -8.98 14.24
N TYR A 139 -3.48 -8.11 14.31
CA TYR A 139 -3.30 -7.13 15.38
C TYR A 139 -3.80 -5.79 14.88
N THR A 140 -4.69 -5.13 15.62
CA THR A 140 -5.31 -3.86 15.21
C THR A 140 -5.33 -2.87 16.35
N ILE A 141 -5.29 -1.59 16.01
CA ILE A 141 -5.61 -0.51 16.95
C ILE A 141 -7.13 -0.38 17.03
N GLU A 142 -7.69 -0.37 18.23
CA GLU A 142 -9.11 -0.16 18.44
C GLU A 142 -9.49 1.31 18.19
N SER A 143 -10.58 1.52 17.45
CA SER A 143 -11.20 2.83 17.38
C SER A 143 -11.93 3.11 18.69
N ARG A 144 -11.69 4.28 19.30
CA ARG A 144 -12.20 4.61 20.64
C ARG A 144 -13.73 4.75 20.76
N SER A 145 -14.50 4.66 19.67
CA SER A 145 -15.95 4.43 19.72
C SER A 145 -16.57 4.10 18.35
N GLU A 146 -17.45 3.09 18.30
CA GLU A 146 -18.31 2.77 17.14
C GLU A 146 -19.40 3.84 16.94
N GLU A 147 -19.94 4.40 18.02
CA GLU A 147 -20.93 5.49 18.02
C GLU A 147 -20.41 6.79 17.37
N ALA A 148 -19.09 6.99 17.30
CA ALA A 148 -18.49 8.13 16.61
C ALA A 148 -18.37 7.91 15.09
N VAL A 149 -18.66 6.73 14.55
CA VAL A 149 -18.46 6.39 13.13
C VAL A 149 -19.72 6.62 12.30
N GLU A 150 -20.89 6.51 12.92
CA GLU A 150 -22.19 6.67 12.26
C GLU A 150 -22.40 8.13 11.81
N GLY A 151 -22.81 8.32 10.55
CA GLY A 151 -23.03 9.64 9.97
C GLY A 151 -21.78 10.43 9.52
N ARG A 152 -20.55 9.91 9.73
CA ARG A 152 -19.33 10.59 9.23
C ARG A 152 -19.06 10.28 7.76
N SER A 153 -18.82 11.32 6.95
CA SER A 153 -18.33 11.19 5.55
C SER A 153 -16.85 10.79 5.43
N ILE A 154 -16.13 10.67 6.55
CA ILE A 154 -14.74 10.24 6.62
C ILE A 154 -14.67 8.95 7.45
N ARG A 155 -13.96 7.95 6.93
CA ARG A 155 -13.59 6.71 7.62
C ARG A 155 -12.54 7.00 8.70
N LEU A 156 -12.70 6.40 9.87
CA LEU A 156 -11.62 6.38 10.86
C LEU A 156 -10.61 5.29 10.45
N PRO A 157 -9.32 5.63 10.28
CA PRO A 157 -8.29 4.62 10.04
C PRO A 157 -8.28 3.60 11.19
N GLN A 158 -8.17 2.33 10.82
CA GLN A 158 -8.01 1.22 11.74
C GLN A 158 -6.74 0.48 11.34
N PRO A 159 -5.55 0.98 11.75
CA PRO A 159 -4.30 0.34 11.42
C PRO A 159 -4.27 -1.10 11.91
N ALA A 160 -3.96 -2.01 11.00
CA ALA A 160 -3.94 -3.44 11.24
C ALA A 160 -2.68 -4.07 10.61
N VAL A 161 -2.16 -5.10 11.25
CA VAL A 161 -0.97 -5.85 10.83
C VAL A 161 -1.17 -7.33 11.04
N CYS A 162 -0.67 -8.15 10.12
CA CYS A 162 -0.63 -9.60 10.26
C CYS A 162 0.59 -10.20 9.55
N ILE A 163 0.89 -11.46 9.88
CA ILE A 163 1.75 -12.32 9.07
C ILE A 163 0.84 -13.31 8.34
N LEU A 164 0.88 -13.29 7.01
CA LEU A 164 0.18 -14.23 6.13
C LEU A 164 1.23 -14.92 5.27
N ASP A 165 1.28 -16.24 5.30
CA ASP A 165 2.35 -17.03 4.68
C ASP A 165 3.75 -16.51 5.05
N ASP A 166 4.54 -16.04 4.06
CA ASP A 166 5.86 -15.45 4.22
C ASP A 166 5.87 -13.92 4.16
N GLN A 167 4.73 -13.28 4.44
CA GLN A 167 4.51 -11.86 4.20
C GLN A 167 4.07 -11.12 5.47
N LEU A 168 4.78 -10.04 5.80
CA LEU A 168 4.33 -9.04 6.76
C LEU A 168 3.44 -8.03 6.04
N ILE A 169 2.16 -8.01 6.40
CA ILE A 169 1.14 -7.19 5.74
C ILE A 169 0.61 -6.15 6.72
N LEU A 170 0.64 -4.88 6.32
CA LEU A 170 0.14 -3.75 7.10
C LEU A 170 -0.88 -2.95 6.28
N SER A 171 -1.95 -2.49 6.91
CA SER A 171 -2.88 -1.54 6.30
C SER A 171 -3.38 -0.54 7.31
N ASP A 172 -3.89 0.59 6.81
CA ASP A 172 -4.67 1.55 7.57
C ASP A 172 -6.15 1.15 7.71
N SER A 173 -6.53 -0.04 7.24
CA SER A 173 -7.87 -0.62 7.33
C SER A 173 -7.83 -2.08 7.75
N LEU A 174 -8.52 -2.41 8.84
CA LEU A 174 -8.77 -3.79 9.27
C LEU A 174 -9.51 -4.59 8.19
N GLN A 175 -10.51 -3.98 7.56
CA GLN A 175 -11.29 -4.63 6.51
C GLN A 175 -10.43 -4.97 5.28
N ALA A 176 -9.47 -4.10 4.92
CA ALA A 176 -8.56 -4.40 3.82
C ALA A 176 -7.71 -5.64 4.13
N LEU A 177 -7.23 -5.79 5.37
CA LEU A 177 -6.50 -7.01 5.80
C LEU A 177 -7.37 -8.26 5.81
N GLU A 178 -8.63 -8.15 6.25
CA GLU A 178 -9.56 -9.28 6.18
C GLU A 178 -9.81 -9.72 4.73
N ASP A 179 -9.95 -8.77 3.82
CA ASP A 179 -10.13 -9.06 2.40
C ASP A 179 -8.87 -9.69 1.78
N VAL A 180 -7.67 -9.24 2.16
CA VAL A 180 -6.41 -9.90 1.79
C VAL A 180 -6.42 -11.39 2.17
N ILE A 181 -6.77 -11.71 3.42
CA ILE A 181 -6.80 -13.11 3.89
C ILE A 181 -7.86 -13.93 3.14
N LYS A 182 -9.03 -13.33 2.86
CA LYS A 182 -10.09 -13.98 2.07
C LYS A 182 -9.61 -14.28 0.64
N PHE A 183 -9.01 -13.31 -0.05
CA PHE A 183 -8.54 -13.50 -1.43
C PHE A 183 -7.39 -14.52 -1.51
N ASN A 184 -6.49 -14.54 -0.51
CA ASN A 184 -5.45 -15.56 -0.43
C ASN A 184 -6.05 -16.97 -0.35
N SER A 185 -7.16 -17.11 0.39
CA SER A 185 -7.83 -18.40 0.60
C SER A 185 -8.70 -18.81 -0.57
N SER A 186 -9.36 -17.86 -1.26
CA SER A 186 -10.29 -18.18 -2.36
C SER A 186 -9.55 -18.45 -3.67
N GLY A 187 -8.49 -17.71 -3.97
CA GLY A 187 -7.80 -17.78 -5.26
C GLY A 187 -8.60 -17.24 -6.46
N ASP A 188 -9.84 -16.81 -6.25
CA ASP A 188 -10.72 -16.24 -7.28
C ASP A 188 -10.58 -14.71 -7.38
N GLY A 189 -10.68 -14.17 -8.60
CA GLY A 189 -10.70 -12.73 -8.84
C GLY A 189 -9.33 -12.05 -8.63
N LEU A 190 -8.24 -12.77 -8.92
CA LEU A 190 -6.88 -12.28 -8.73
C LEU A 190 -6.42 -11.34 -9.86
N LEU A 191 -5.62 -10.34 -9.50
CA LEU A 191 -5.04 -9.38 -10.44
C LEU A 191 -4.17 -10.06 -11.49
N SER A 192 -3.41 -11.08 -11.10
CA SER A 192 -2.58 -11.88 -12.00
C SER A 192 -3.39 -12.56 -13.11
N GLU A 193 -4.67 -12.80 -12.89
CA GLU A 193 -5.57 -13.45 -13.85
C GLU A 193 -6.35 -12.46 -14.72
N SER A 194 -6.43 -11.20 -14.31
CA SER A 194 -7.13 -10.12 -15.02
C SER A 194 -6.61 -9.91 -16.43
N ILE A 195 -7.53 -9.78 -17.38
CA ILE A 195 -7.22 -9.47 -18.79
C ILE A 195 -6.50 -8.12 -18.89
N GLU A 196 -6.96 -7.10 -18.14
CA GLU A 196 -6.35 -5.76 -18.16
C GLU A 196 -4.88 -5.81 -17.69
N PHE A 197 -4.62 -6.56 -16.61
CA PHE A 197 -3.27 -6.73 -16.09
C PHE A 197 -2.37 -7.48 -17.07
N LYS A 198 -2.85 -8.60 -17.64
CA LYS A 198 -2.10 -9.39 -18.63
C LYS A 198 -1.71 -8.54 -19.85
N LEU A 199 -2.61 -7.70 -20.35
CA LEU A 199 -2.31 -6.79 -21.46
C LEU A 199 -1.20 -5.77 -21.10
N VAL A 200 -1.25 -5.19 -19.90
CA VAL A 200 -0.19 -4.30 -19.41
C VAL A 200 1.12 -5.05 -19.25
N GLN A 201 1.09 -6.25 -18.67
CA GLN A 201 2.27 -7.10 -18.47
C GLN A 201 2.91 -7.50 -19.81
N ASP A 202 2.12 -7.88 -20.80
CA ASP A 202 2.60 -8.22 -22.14
C ASP A 202 3.24 -7.02 -22.84
N ARG A 203 2.64 -5.83 -22.68
CA ARG A 203 3.21 -4.58 -23.21
C ARG A 203 4.55 -4.22 -22.55
N ILE A 204 4.70 -4.51 -21.26
CA ILE A 204 5.97 -4.38 -20.54
C ILE A 204 6.98 -5.40 -21.08
N LYS A 205 6.63 -6.69 -21.10
CA LYS A 205 7.50 -7.78 -21.60
C LYS A 205 8.02 -7.53 -23.01
N ALA A 206 7.18 -7.01 -23.90
CA ALA A 206 7.57 -6.63 -25.27
C ALA A 206 8.66 -5.54 -25.32
N GLN A 207 8.76 -4.69 -24.29
CA GLN A 207 9.77 -3.62 -24.19
C GLN A 207 11.04 -4.05 -23.47
N LEU A 208 10.97 -5.04 -22.58
CA LEU A 208 12.10 -5.47 -21.75
C LEU A 208 13.24 -6.11 -22.55
N LYS A 209 13.04 -6.59 -23.77
CA LYS A 209 14.08 -7.29 -24.57
C LYS A 209 14.85 -8.37 -23.79
N ASN A 210 14.18 -9.07 -22.87
CA ASN A 210 14.74 -10.07 -21.93
C ASN A 210 15.54 -9.51 -20.73
N SER A 211 15.47 -8.21 -20.45
CA SER A 211 15.98 -7.63 -19.20
C SER A 211 15.04 -7.94 -18.03
N ASP A 212 15.62 -8.22 -16.86
CA ASP A 212 14.85 -8.38 -15.63
C ASP A 212 14.39 -7.02 -15.09
N MET A 213 13.19 -6.99 -14.52
CA MET A 213 12.65 -5.80 -13.88
C MET A 213 13.00 -5.74 -12.41
N SER A 214 13.20 -4.52 -11.94
CA SER A 214 13.34 -4.22 -10.52
C SER A 214 12.06 -3.66 -9.91
N ILE A 215 11.24 -2.98 -10.71
CA ILE A 215 9.98 -2.36 -10.28
C ILE A 215 8.92 -2.65 -11.34
N LEU A 216 7.71 -2.94 -10.88
CA LEU A 216 6.50 -2.94 -11.68
C LEU A 216 5.45 -2.09 -10.98
N ALA A 217 4.79 -1.23 -11.74
CA ALA A 217 3.61 -0.49 -11.31
C ALA A 217 2.47 -0.76 -12.29
N TYR A 218 1.27 -0.90 -11.75
CA TYR A 218 0.01 -1.07 -12.44
C TYR A 218 -1.01 -0.12 -11.81
N GLN A 219 -1.81 0.54 -12.64
CA GLN A 219 -2.83 1.46 -12.19
C GLN A 219 -4.11 1.30 -13.00
N ARG A 220 -5.25 1.43 -12.31
CA ARG A 220 -6.60 1.49 -12.86
C ARG A 220 -7.20 2.86 -12.54
N PRO A 221 -6.91 3.90 -13.33
CA PRO A 221 -7.43 5.25 -13.08
C PRO A 221 -8.96 5.31 -13.03
N GLU A 222 -9.65 4.37 -13.69
CA GLU A 222 -11.10 4.25 -13.62
C GLU A 222 -11.61 4.08 -12.19
N GLU A 223 -10.99 3.20 -11.38
CA GLU A 223 -11.48 2.90 -10.03
C GLU A 223 -11.39 4.12 -9.10
N SER A 224 -10.27 4.84 -9.13
CA SER A 224 -10.09 6.06 -8.33
C SER A 224 -11.04 7.19 -8.78
N MET A 225 -11.23 7.36 -10.09
CA MET A 225 -12.17 8.35 -10.62
C MET A 225 -13.63 7.98 -10.33
N ARG A 226 -13.97 6.70 -10.34
CA ARG A 226 -15.32 6.21 -10.00
C ARG A 226 -15.65 6.54 -8.56
N LEU A 227 -14.74 6.29 -7.62
CA LEU A 227 -14.92 6.70 -6.22
C LEU A 227 -15.17 8.21 -6.11
N MET A 228 -14.35 9.03 -6.76
CA MET A 228 -14.53 10.48 -6.73
C MET A 228 -15.85 10.94 -7.37
N TYR A 229 -16.26 10.33 -8.49
CA TYR A 229 -17.52 10.61 -9.16
C TYR A 229 -18.71 10.27 -8.26
N ASP A 230 -18.70 9.08 -7.66
CA ASP A 230 -19.76 8.61 -6.76
C ASP A 230 -19.90 9.55 -5.55
N LEU A 231 -18.77 9.94 -4.93
CA LEU A 231 -18.77 10.89 -3.81
C LEU A 231 -19.30 12.26 -4.22
N ALA A 232 -18.88 12.77 -5.38
CA ALA A 232 -19.28 14.09 -5.86
C ALA A 232 -20.76 14.15 -6.29
N THR A 233 -21.33 13.04 -6.72
CA THR A 233 -22.73 12.96 -7.17
C THR A 233 -23.70 12.55 -6.06
N ASP A 234 -23.21 12.04 -4.94
CA ASP A 234 -24.01 11.74 -3.76
C ASP A 234 -24.43 13.03 -3.03
N PRO A 235 -25.74 13.34 -2.94
CA PRO A 235 -26.24 14.51 -2.23
C PRO A 235 -25.80 14.58 -0.75
N GLN A 236 -25.60 13.44 -0.09
CA GLN A 236 -25.20 13.39 1.33
C GLN A 236 -23.76 13.84 1.58
N ASN A 237 -22.90 13.74 0.56
CA ASN A 237 -21.48 14.09 0.67
C ASN A 237 -21.19 15.51 0.16
N MET A 238 -22.13 16.15 -0.54
CA MET A 238 -21.88 17.41 -1.23
C MET A 238 -21.54 18.56 -0.27
N ASP A 239 -22.20 18.66 0.89
CA ASP A 239 -21.90 19.68 1.91
C ASP A 239 -20.53 19.45 2.58
N ASN A 240 -20.14 18.18 2.76
CA ASN A 240 -18.85 17.82 3.35
C ASN A 240 -17.69 18.02 2.35
N LEU A 241 -17.92 17.76 1.06
CA LEU A 241 -16.94 17.96 -0.01
C LEU A 241 -16.58 19.43 -0.21
N GLU A 242 -17.47 20.38 0.09
CA GLU A 242 -17.15 21.81 0.00
C GLU A 242 -16.05 22.24 0.98
N GLN A 243 -16.05 21.68 2.20
CA GLN A 243 -14.98 21.95 3.17
C GLN A 243 -13.63 21.41 2.69
N PHE A 244 -13.63 20.25 2.02
CA PHE A 244 -12.41 19.68 1.44
C PHE A 244 -11.93 20.40 0.18
N ALA A 245 -12.86 20.92 -0.64
CA ALA A 245 -12.56 21.56 -1.91
C ALA A 245 -12.01 22.99 -1.77
N GLN A 246 -12.21 23.66 -0.64
CA GLN A 246 -11.63 24.99 -0.39
C GLN A 246 -10.10 25.00 -0.54
N ASN A 247 -9.45 23.85 -0.36
CA ASN A 247 -8.00 23.71 -0.44
C ASN A 247 -7.50 23.05 -1.74
N ASN A 248 -8.37 22.73 -2.71
CA ASN A 248 -7.96 22.07 -3.95
C ASN A 248 -8.79 22.53 -5.17
N PRO A 249 -8.16 23.24 -6.14
CA PRO A 249 -8.83 23.79 -7.33
C PRO A 249 -9.57 22.75 -8.19
N PHE A 250 -9.08 21.52 -8.24
CA PHE A 250 -9.72 20.45 -9.00
C PHE A 250 -11.06 20.05 -8.38
N PHE A 251 -11.11 19.89 -7.04
CA PHE A 251 -12.35 19.56 -6.34
C PHE A 251 -13.37 20.71 -6.42
N THR A 252 -12.91 21.97 -6.40
CA THR A 252 -13.79 23.13 -6.63
C THR A 252 -14.46 23.07 -8.01
N ALA A 253 -13.69 22.75 -9.05
CA ALA A 253 -14.20 22.61 -10.40
C ALA A 253 -15.21 21.45 -10.52
N LEU A 254 -14.91 20.31 -9.89
CA LEU A 254 -15.80 19.15 -9.88
C LEU A 254 -17.14 19.46 -9.20
N ILE A 255 -17.14 20.02 -7.99
CA ILE A 255 -18.37 20.40 -7.27
C ILE A 255 -19.21 21.41 -8.07
N THR A 256 -18.55 22.39 -8.70
CA THR A 256 -19.22 23.38 -9.55
C THR A 256 -19.90 22.71 -10.77
N ALA A 257 -19.24 21.73 -11.37
CA ALA A 257 -19.78 20.95 -12.48
C ALA A 257 -20.97 20.08 -12.07
N VAL A 258 -20.92 19.43 -10.90
CA VAL A 258 -22.05 18.67 -10.30
C VAL A 258 -23.26 19.59 -10.12
N ARG A 259 -23.08 20.74 -9.45
CA ARG A 259 -24.18 21.69 -9.14
C ARG A 259 -24.84 22.27 -10.37
N SER A 260 -24.05 22.51 -11.43
CA SER A 260 -24.59 22.95 -12.70
C SER A 260 -25.27 21.84 -13.52
N LYS A 261 -25.35 20.60 -12.99
CA LYS A 261 -25.86 19.38 -13.65
C LYS A 261 -25.19 19.11 -15.01
N LYS A 262 -23.90 19.45 -15.12
CA LYS A 262 -23.13 19.34 -16.37
C LYS A 262 -22.23 18.10 -16.43
N LEU A 263 -22.22 17.26 -15.40
CA LEU A 263 -21.44 16.03 -15.45
C LEU A 263 -22.11 15.01 -16.36
N PRO A 264 -21.39 14.45 -17.35
CA PRO A 264 -21.90 13.32 -18.11
C PRO A 264 -21.98 12.07 -17.20
N PRO A 265 -22.71 11.02 -17.63
CA PRO A 265 -22.64 9.71 -16.99
C PRO A 265 -21.19 9.22 -16.89
N PHE A 266 -20.85 8.48 -15.83
CA PHE A 266 -19.47 8.03 -15.60
C PHE A 266 -18.95 7.19 -16.77
N GLU A 267 -19.81 6.45 -17.46
CA GLU A 267 -19.47 5.64 -18.63
C GLU A 267 -18.88 6.47 -19.78
N VAL A 268 -19.22 7.75 -19.87
CA VAL A 268 -18.62 8.68 -20.86
C VAL A 268 -17.21 9.06 -20.45
N ILE A 269 -16.97 9.27 -19.15
CA ILE A 269 -15.65 9.62 -18.59
C ILE A 269 -14.73 8.40 -18.62
N ALA A 270 -15.24 7.22 -18.24
CA ALA A 270 -14.51 5.97 -18.17
C ALA A 270 -13.81 5.61 -19.49
N LYS A 271 -14.36 6.00 -20.64
CA LYS A 271 -13.72 5.79 -21.97
C LYS A 271 -12.32 6.40 -22.08
N TYR A 272 -12.00 7.41 -21.27
CA TYR A 272 -10.69 8.07 -21.27
C TYR A 272 -9.74 7.56 -20.18
N LEU A 273 -10.20 6.62 -19.33
CA LEU A 273 -9.48 6.14 -18.16
C LEU A 273 -8.95 4.73 -18.40
N ALA A 274 -8.06 4.60 -19.37
CA ALA A 274 -7.41 3.34 -19.67
C ALA A 274 -6.46 2.91 -18.54
N PRO A 275 -6.33 1.59 -18.27
CA PRO A 275 -5.31 1.09 -17.36
C PRO A 275 -3.91 1.41 -17.90
N GLY A 276 -2.94 1.49 -16.99
CA GLY A 276 -1.56 1.81 -17.34
C GLY A 276 -0.58 1.02 -16.50
N GLY A 277 0.68 1.08 -16.91
CA GLY A 277 1.76 0.45 -16.18
C GLY A 277 3.04 1.24 -16.27
N ALA A 278 3.94 0.95 -15.35
CA ALA A 278 5.32 1.41 -15.42
C ALA A 278 6.26 0.29 -14.97
N PHE A 279 7.50 0.37 -15.40
CA PHE A 279 8.54 -0.55 -14.99
C PHE A 279 9.89 0.15 -14.90
N VAL A 280 10.79 -0.44 -14.11
CA VAL A 280 12.19 -0.01 -14.02
C VAL A 280 13.12 -1.18 -14.28
N VAL A 281 14.06 -0.97 -15.19
CA VAL A 281 15.20 -1.86 -15.43
C VAL A 281 16.49 -1.21 -14.96
N ASP A 282 17.41 -2.02 -14.46
CA ASP A 282 18.78 -1.62 -14.14
C ASP A 282 19.69 -2.12 -15.26
N GLU A 283 20.20 -1.20 -16.08
CA GLU A 283 21.11 -1.49 -17.18
C GLU A 283 22.48 -0.86 -16.93
N GLU A 284 23.51 -1.23 -17.69
CA GLU A 284 24.86 -0.64 -17.56
C GLU A 284 24.87 0.90 -17.66
N THR A 285 23.89 1.47 -18.36
CA THR A 285 23.73 2.93 -18.55
C THR A 285 22.97 3.61 -17.42
N GLY A 286 22.43 2.85 -16.45
CA GLY A 286 21.71 3.34 -15.28
C GLY A 286 20.30 2.77 -15.16
N LEU A 287 19.52 3.38 -14.25
CA LEU A 287 18.12 3.03 -14.05
C LEU A 287 17.25 3.67 -15.13
N HIS A 288 16.49 2.86 -15.85
CA HIS A 288 15.53 3.33 -16.87
C HIS A 288 14.10 3.13 -16.38
N TYR A 289 13.39 4.24 -16.20
CA TYR A 289 11.96 4.25 -15.89
C TYR A 289 11.15 4.45 -17.15
N THR A 290 10.21 3.55 -17.41
CA THR A 290 9.23 3.71 -18.50
C THR A 290 7.82 3.59 -17.95
N GLY A 291 7.00 4.60 -18.19
CA GLY A 291 5.58 4.62 -17.83
C GLY A 291 4.70 4.82 -19.08
N PHE A 292 3.56 4.15 -19.12
CA PHE A 292 2.60 4.25 -20.22
C PHE A 292 1.16 4.05 -19.74
N SER A 293 0.23 4.56 -20.54
CA SER A 293 -1.19 4.23 -20.43
C SER A 293 -1.61 3.51 -21.70
N MET A 294 -2.52 2.54 -21.55
CA MET A 294 -3.12 1.88 -22.70
C MET A 294 -4.03 2.87 -23.45
N ARG A 295 -4.32 2.57 -24.72
CA ARG A 295 -5.41 3.25 -25.43
C ARG A 295 -6.66 2.39 -25.25
N ARG A 296 -7.80 3.01 -24.92
CA ARG A 296 -9.10 2.36 -25.08
C ARG A 296 -9.49 2.47 -26.55
N GLU A 297 -9.90 1.34 -27.13
CA GLU A 297 -10.52 1.29 -28.47
C GLU A 297 -11.96 1.82 -28.43
#